data_AF-A0A1Q5H1T6-F1
#
_entry.id   AF-A0A1Q5H1T6-F1
#
_cell.length_a   1.000
_cell.length_b   1.000
_cell.length_c   1.000
_cell.angle_alpha   90.00
_cell.angle_beta   90.00
_cell.angle_gamma   90.00
#
_symmetry.space_group_name_H-M   'P 1'
#
loop_
_entity.id
_entity.type
_entity.pdbx_description
1 polymer ?
#
loop_
_entity_poly.entity_id
_entity_poly.type
_entity_poly.pdbx_seq_one_letter_code
_entity_poly.pdbx_strand_id
1 'polypeptide(L)' 'MTTKEVAALIRKTPHAVRQMRHRGIGPQGTRFGRDTLYRRDVVLAWLEAREQADPLAQRALAA' A
#
# COMPACT_ATOMS: atom_id res chain seq x y z
N MET A 1 -1.33 -2.86 -11.27
CA MET A 1 -1.37 -1.48 -10.79
C MET A 1 0.02 -0.85 -10.88
N THR A 2 0.12 0.42 -11.23
CA THR A 2 1.38 1.20 -11.24
C THR A 2 1.61 1.89 -9.90
N THR A 3 2.81 2.42 -9.68
CA THR A 3 3.10 3.23 -8.48
C THR A 3 2.22 4.48 -8.40
N LYS A 4 1.82 5.06 -9.54
CA LYS A 4 0.91 6.21 -9.59
C LYS A 4 -0.51 5.84 -9.14
N GLU A 5 -1.01 4.70 -9.59
CA GLU A 5 -2.35 4.21 -9.20
C GLU A 5 -2.41 3.86 -7.71
N VAL A 6 -1.37 3.20 -7.17
CA VAL A 6 -1.27 2.94 -5.72
C VAL A 6 -1.23 4.26 -4.94
N ALA A 7 -0.45 5.23 -5.41
CA ALA A 7 -0.35 6.53 -4.76
C ALA A 7 -1.69 7.28 -4.73
N ALA A 8 -2.44 7.26 -5.84
CA ALA A 8 -3.77 7.83 -5.93
C ALA A 8 -4.74 7.15 -4.95
N LEU A 9 -4.72 5.82 -4.87
CA LEU A 9 -5.59 5.04 -3.98
C LEU A 9 -5.45 5.47 -2.51
N ILE A 10 -4.23 5.70 -2.06
CA ILE A 10 -3.94 6.05 -0.65
C ILE A 10 -3.78 7.56 -0.41
N ARG A 11 -4.11 8.39 -1.40
CA ARG A 11 -3.92 9.85 -1.37
C ARG A 11 -2.49 10.28 -0.98
N LYS A 12 -1.49 9.68 -1.62
CA LYS A 12 -0.06 10.02 -1.47
C LYS A 12 0.58 10.34 -2.83
N THR A 13 1.84 10.77 -2.81
CA THR A 13 2.64 10.94 -4.02
C THR A 13 3.33 9.63 -4.41
N PRO A 14 3.67 9.42 -5.71
CA PRO A 14 4.44 8.26 -6.13
C PRO A 14 5.80 8.13 -5.42
N HIS A 15 6.43 9.26 -5.07
CA HIS A 15 7.66 9.28 -4.28
C HIS A 15 7.46 8.70 -2.88
N ALA A 16 6.37 9.07 -2.20
CA ALA A 16 6.04 8.49 -0.90
C ALA A 16 5.83 6.98 -0.97
N VAL A 17 5.18 6.47 -2.04
CA VAL A 17 5.03 5.01 -2.25
C VAL A 17 6.38 4.32 -2.43
N ARG A 18 7.30 4.91 -3.22
CA ARG A 18 8.67 4.37 -3.35
C ARG A 18 9.40 4.37 -2.00
N GLN A 19 9.27 5.43 -1.22
CA GLN A 19 9.89 5.53 0.09
C GLN A 19 9.33 4.51 1.08
N MET A 20 8.01 4.26 1.07
CA MET A 20 7.39 3.21 1.88
C MET A 20 7.94 1.83 1.53
N ARG A 21 8.09 1.53 0.24
CA ARG A 21 8.69 0.26 -0.20
C ARG A 21 10.15 0.12 0.21
N HIS A 22 10.93 1.20 0.08
CA HIS A 22 12.32 1.21 0.53
C HIS A 22 12.42 0.94 2.05
N ARG A 23 11.45 1.41 2.84
CA ARG A 23 11.33 1.15 4.28
C ARG A 23 10.67 -0.21 4.61
N GLY A 24 10.27 -1.01 3.62
CA GLY A 24 9.59 -2.29 3.83
C GLY A 24 8.15 -2.21 4.35
N ILE A 25 7.54 -1.02 4.39
CA ILE A 25 6.18 -0.81 4.91
C ILE A 25 5.11 -0.64 3.82
N GLY A 26 5.51 -0.74 2.55
CA GLY A 26 4.64 -0.61 1.38
C GLY A 26 4.20 -1.97 0.80
N PRO A 27 3.26 -1.97 -0.16
CA PRO A 27 2.81 -3.20 -0.79
C PRO A 27 3.93 -3.86 -1.60
N GLN A 28 3.92 -5.19 -1.65
CA GLN A 28 4.84 -5.96 -2.47
C GLN A 28 4.56 -5.70 -3.95
N GLY A 29 5.62 -5.44 -4.71
CA GLY A 29 5.55 -5.12 -6.12
C GLY A 29 6.70 -5.75 -6.87
N THR A 30 6.43 -6.15 -8.11
CA THR A 30 7.38 -6.83 -8.99
C THR A 30 7.95 -5.84 -9.99
N ARG A 31 9.25 -5.93 -10.23
CA ARG A 31 9.91 -5.11 -11.26
C ARG A 31 9.47 -5.60 -12.64
N PHE A 32 9.00 -4.67 -13.46
CA PHE A 32 8.63 -4.91 -14.84
C PHE A 32 9.32 -3.87 -15.72
N GLY A 33 10.49 -4.24 -16.24
CA GLY A 33 11.40 -3.31 -16.94
C GLY A 33 11.88 -2.18 -16.02
N ARG A 34 11.53 -0.94 -16.38
CA ARG A 34 11.88 0.27 -15.61
C ARG A 34 10.87 0.59 -14.51
N ASP A 35 9.68 -0.01 -14.57
CA ASP A 35 8.60 0.26 -13.62
C ASP A 35 8.48 -0.83 -12.57
N THR A 36 7.80 -0.49 -11.47
CA THR A 36 7.31 -1.47 -10.49
C THR A 36 5.80 -1.55 -10.62
N LEU A 37 5.31 -2.76 -10.87
CA LEU A 37 3.90 -3.07 -10.92
C LEU A 37 3.48 -3.85 -9.67
N TYR A 38 2.23 -3.65 -9.28
CA TYR A 38 1.61 -4.29 -8.13
C TYR A 38 0.40 -5.09 -8.60
N ARG A 39 0.27 -6.32 -8.12
CA ARG A 39 -0.99 -7.04 -8.25
C ARG A 39 -2.04 -6.33 -7.38
N ARG A 40 -3.26 -6.18 -7.90
CA ARG A 40 -4.30 -5.39 -7.23
C ARG A 40 -4.70 -5.98 -5.88
N ASP A 41 -4.88 -7.29 -5.84
CA ASP A 41 -5.18 -8.05 -4.62
C ASP A 41 -4.11 -7.88 -3.53
N VAL A 42 -2.82 -7.89 -3.91
CA VAL A 42 -1.72 -7.64 -2.97
C VAL A 42 -1.77 -6.23 -2.37
N VAL A 43 -2.12 -5.21 -3.17
CA VAL A 43 -2.27 -3.84 -2.65
C VAL A 43 -3.45 -3.74 -1.69
N LEU A 44 -4.57 -4.40 -2.00
CA LEU A 44 -5.76 -4.39 -1.15
C LEU A 44 -5.51 -5.14 0.17
N ALA A 45 -4.92 -6.33 0.12
CA ALA A 45 -4.55 -7.09 1.32
C ALA A 45 -3.57 -6.33 2.22
N TRP A 46 -2.64 -5.58 1.63
CA TRP A 46 -1.75 -4.69 2.38
C TRP A 46 -2.49 -3.54 3.08
N LEU A 47 -3.52 -2.97 2.44
CA LEU A 47 -4.35 -1.93 3.07
C LEU A 47 -5.17 -2.49 4.23
N GLU A 48 -5.82 -3.64 4.01
CA GLU A 48 -6.60 -4.31 5.04
C GLU A 48 -5.74 -4.66 6.27
N ALA A 49 -4.54 -5.22 6.06
CA ALA A 49 -3.61 -5.50 7.16
C ALA A 49 -3.19 -4.23 7.93
N ARG A 50 -3.09 -3.08 7.24
CA ARG A 50 -2.79 -1.79 7.89
C ARG A 50 -3.96 -1.25 8.69
N GLU A 51 -5.17 -1.38 8.17
CA GLU A 51 -6.39 -1.00 8.88
C GLU A 51 -6.56 -1.86 10.12
N GLN A 52 -6.38 -3.19 10.02
CA GLN A 52 -6.43 -4.10 11.17
C GLN A 52 -5.34 -3.82 12.20
N ALA A 53 -4.16 -3.36 11.79
CA ALA A 53 -3.07 -3.00 12.70
C ALA A 53 -3.26 -1.60 13.34
N ASP A 54 -4.19 -0.78 12.84
CA ASP A 54 -4.45 0.56 13.38
C ASP A 54 -5.28 0.47 14.67
N PRO A 55 -4.74 0.88 15.83
CA PRO A 55 -5.46 0.83 17.10
C PRO A 55 -6.76 1.63 17.11
N LEU A 56 -6.92 2.62 16.22
CA LEU A 56 -8.19 3.35 16.08
C LEU A 56 -9.25 2.51 15.37
N ALA A 57 -8.87 1.81 14.29
CA ALA A 57 -9.77 0.94 13.57
C ALA A 57 -10.18 -0.29 14.40
N GLN A 58 -9.24 -0.85 15.18
CA GLN A 58 -9.53 -1.94 16.12
C GLN A 58 -10.60 -1.56 17.16
N ARG A 59 -10.59 -0.31 17.64
CA ARG A 59 -11.60 0.20 18.59
C ARG A 59 -12.98 0.32 17.95
N ALA A 60 -13.05 0.72 16.68
CA ALA A 60 -14.32 0.85 15.96
C ALA A 60 -15.00 -0.49 15.67
N LEU A 61 -14.23 -1.58 15.53
CA LEU A 61 -14.75 -2.94 15.31
C LEU A 61 -15.24 -3.62 16.60
N ALA A 62 -14.81 -3.14 17.77
CA ALA A 62 -15.15 -3.72 19.07
C ALA A 62 -16.34 -3.05 19.78
N ALA A 63 -16.93 -2.03 19.15
CA ALA A 63 -18.10 -1.27 19.64
C ALA A 63 -19.36 -1.64 18.85
#